data_AF-A0A655DI69-F1
#
_entry.id   AF-A0A655DI69-F1
#
_cell.length_a   1.000
_cell.length_b   1.000
_cell.length_c   1.000
_cell.angle_alpha   90.00
_cell.angle_beta   90.00
_cell.angle_gamma   90.00
#
_symmetry.space_group_name_H-M   'P 1'
#
loop_
_entity.id
_entity.type
_entity.pdbx_description
1 polymer ?
#
loop_
_entity_poly.entity_id
_entity_poly.type
_entity_poly.pdbx_seq_one_letter_code
_entity_poly.pdbx_strand_id
1 'polypeptide(L)' 'MWHGQEDDVVPAIETFRLQQALAAAKLDKHVTCLWAAGVRHRITPEALSATVAFFRQHL' A
#
# COMPACT_ATOMS: atom_id res chain seq x y z
N MET A 1 -0.56 -3.08 -2.03
CA MET A 1 -0.66 -2.39 -0.73
C MET A 1 -0.68 -0.89 -0.98
N TRP A 2 -1.67 -0.18 -0.45
CA TRP A 2 -1.73 1.28 -0.50
C TRP A 2 -1.79 1.82 0.93
N HIS A 3 -1.10 2.93 1.21
CA HIS A 3 -1.07 3.52 2.55
C HIS A 3 -0.91 5.04 2.51
N GLY A 4 -1.64 5.76 3.38
CA GLY A 4 -1.45 7.19 3.60
C GLY A 4 -0.29 7.47 4.54
N GLN A 5 0.68 8.31 4.14
CA GLN A 5 1.89 8.54 4.93
C GLN A 5 1.62 9.23 6.29
N GLU A 6 0.50 9.93 6.41
CA GLU A 6 0.06 10.61 7.63
C GLU A 6 -1.07 9.87 8.34
N ASP A 7 -1.24 8.57 8.07
CA ASP A 7 -2.22 7.73 8.76
C ASP A 7 -1.98 7.77 10.28
N ASP A 8 -2.95 8.34 10.98
CA ASP A 8 -2.97 8.62 12.41
C ASP A 8 -3.52 7.46 13.25
N VAL A 9 -4.08 6.43 12.60
CA VAL A 9 -4.62 5.23 13.25
C VAL A 9 -3.68 4.05 13.07
N VAL A 10 -3.16 3.86 11.85
CA VAL A 10 -2.19 2.83 11.50
C VAL A 10 -0.93 3.52 10.98
N PRO A 11 0.08 3.72 11.84
CA PRO A 11 1.31 4.40 11.44
C PRO A 11 1.97 3.74 10.21
N ALA A 12 2.43 4.57 9.26
CA ALA A 12 3.06 4.11 8.02
C ALA A 12 4.23 3.14 8.23
N ILE A 13 4.89 3.21 9.39
CA ILE A 13 5.97 2.29 9.77
C ILE A 13 5.51 0.83 9.84
N GLU A 14 4.25 0.55 10.19
CA GLU A 14 3.76 -0.82 10.25
C GLU A 14 3.64 -1.43 8.85
N THR A 15 3.13 -0.66 7.89
CA THR A 15 3.12 -1.05 6.47
C THR A 15 4.54 -1.22 5.92
N PHE A 16 5.48 -0.34 6.32
CA PHE A 16 6.88 -0.46 5.93
C PHE A 16 7.55 -1.72 6.51
N ARG A 17 7.27 -2.08 7.77
CA ARG A 17 7.75 -3.34 8.37
C ARG A 17 7.23 -4.56 7.61
N LEU A 18 5.96 -4.55 7.21
CA LEU A 18 5.41 -5.62 6.37
C LEU A 18 6.12 -5.69 5.01
N GLN A 19 6.36 -4.55 4.35
CA GLN A 19 7.12 -4.52 3.10
C GLN A 19 8.53 -5.11 3.27
N GLN A 20 9.24 -4.77 4.36
CA GLN A 20 10.55 -5.35 4.66
C GLN A 20 10.47 -6.85 4.93
N ALA A 21 9.48 -7.32 5.67
CA ALA A 21 9.29 -8.75 5.93
C ALA A 21 9.02 -9.54 4.65
N LEU A 22 8.21 -9.00 3.74
CA LEU A 22 7.95 -9.59 2.42
C LEU A 22 9.22 -9.65 1.56
N ALA A 23 10.03 -8.60 1.57
CA ALA A 23 11.32 -8.58 0.88
C ALA A 23 12.30 -9.60 1.46
N ALA A 24 12.39 -9.70 2.79
CA ALA A 24 13.21 -10.71 3.47
C ALA A 24 12.77 -12.14 3.10
N ALA A 25 11.46 -12.36 2.90
CA ALA A 25 10.89 -13.62 2.45
C ALA A 25 10.96 -13.83 0.92
N LYS A 26 11.51 -12.89 0.14
CA LYS A 26 11.54 -12.90 -1.35
C LYS A 26 10.14 -12.97 -1.99
N LEU A 27 9.14 -12.42 -1.32
CA LEU A 27 7.74 -12.32 -1.77
C LEU A 27 7.42 -10.94 -2.34
N ASP A 28 8.33 -9.98 -2.22
CA ASP A 28 8.20 -8.60 -2.68
C ASP A 28 7.92 -8.48 -4.19
N LYS A 29 8.39 -9.44 -4.99
CA LYS A 29 8.08 -9.50 -6.44
C LYS A 29 6.58 -9.62 -6.76
N HIS A 30 5.76 -10.02 -5.79
CA HIS A 30 4.31 -10.17 -5.94
C HIS A 30 3.53 -9.01 -5.31
N VAL A 31 4.20 -7.98 -4.80
CA VAL A 31 3.57 -6.91 -4.03
C VAL A 31 3.92 -5.54 -4.62
N THR A 32 2.90 -4.81 -5.05
CA THR A 32 3.02 -3.39 -5.40
C THR A 32 2.71 -2.53 -4.17
N CYS A 33 3.64 -1.67 -3.77
CA CYS A 33 3.43 -0.71 -2.68
C CYS A 33 3.22 0.71 -3.23
N LEU A 34 2.13 1.36 -2.81
CA LEU A 34 1.77 2.72 -3.19
C LEU A 34 1.61 3.58 -1.92
N TRP A 35 2.22 4.75 -1.92
CA TRP A 35 2.24 5.66 -0.77
C TRP A 35 1.60 6.99 -1.17
N ALA A 36 0.73 7.52 -0.30
CA ALA A 36 0.06 8.80 -0.51
C ALA A 36 0.48 9.83 0.53
N ALA A 37 1.19 10.87 0.09
CA ALA A 37 1.60 11.99 0.93
C ALA A 37 0.38 12.83 1.35
N GLY A 38 0.38 13.36 2.59
CA GLY A 38 -0.72 14.20 3.09
C GLY A 38 -2.03 13.47 3.37
N VAL A 39 -2.03 12.13 3.33
CA VAL A 39 -3.24 11.33 3.52
C VAL A 39 -3.18 10.61 4.87
N ARG A 40 -4.24 10.83 5.67
CA ARG A 40 -4.49 10.18 6.97
C ARG A 40 -5.25 8.86 6.81
N HIS A 41 -5.93 8.38 7.85
CA HIS A 41 -6.71 7.14 7.82
C HIS A 41 -8.00 7.24 6.98
N ARG A 42 -7.86 7.28 5.65
CA ARG A 42 -8.98 7.29 4.69
C ARG A 42 -8.58 6.67 3.35
N ILE A 43 -9.54 6.10 2.64
CA ILE A 43 -9.35 5.65 1.25
C ILE A 43 -9.56 6.83 0.30
N THR A 44 -8.67 7.00 -0.67
CA THR A 44 -8.77 8.05 -1.70
C THR A 44 -9.26 7.51 -3.05
N PRO A 45 -9.77 8.38 -3.94
CA PRO A 45 -10.10 8.00 -5.32
C PRO A 45 -8.91 7.37 -6.08
N GLU A 46 -7.69 7.81 -5.83
CA GLU A 46 -6.47 7.26 -6.43
C GLU A 46 -6.19 5.84 -5.93
N ALA A 47 -6.40 5.59 -4.62
CA ALA A 47 -6.29 4.26 -4.04
C ALA A 47 -7.30 3.27 -4.67
N LEU A 48 -8.54 3.72 -4.88
CA LEU A 48 -9.58 2.94 -5.56
C LEU A 48 -9.20 2.66 -7.02
N SER A 49 -8.74 3.68 -7.73
CA SER A 49 -8.32 3.56 -9.13
C SER A 49 -7.17 2.57 -9.30
N ALA A 50 -6.16 2.63 -8.43
CA ALA A 50 -5.05 1.68 -8.40
C ALA A 50 -5.52 0.25 -8.11
N THR A 51 -6.48 0.09 -7.21
CA THR A 51 -7.07 -1.22 -6.87
C THR A 51 -7.82 -1.81 -8.07
N VAL A 52 -8.63 -1.01 -8.76
CA VAL A 52 -9.33 -1.45 -9.98
C VAL A 52 -8.33 -1.81 -11.08
N ALA A 53 -7.29 -1.00 -11.28
CA ALA A 53 -6.24 -1.27 -12.28
C ALA A 53 -5.52 -2.59 -11.99
N PHE A 54 -5.17 -2.87 -10.73
CA PHE A 54 -4.56 -4.12 -10.32
C PHE A 54 -5.44 -5.32 -10.71
N PHE A 55 -6.71 -5.31 -10.36
CA PHE A 55 -7.60 -6.42 -10.70
C PHE A 55 -7.82 -6.58 -12.19
N ARG A 56 -7.97 -5.49 -12.95
CA ARG A 56 -8.10 -5.56 -14.42
C ARG A 56 -6.88 -6.17 -15.11
N GLN A 57 -5.70 -6.08 -14.50
CA GLN A 57 -4.47 -6.63 -15.05
C GLN A 57 -4.26 -8.11 -14.69
N HIS A 58 -4.87 -8.59 -13.60
CA HIS A 58 -4.55 -9.88 -12.99
C HIS A 58 -5.74 -10.85 -12.84
N LEU A 59 -6.96 -10.42 -13.17
CA LEU A 59 -8.17 -11.24 -13.26
C LEU A 59 -8.72 -11.19 -14.69
#